data_AF-A0A4Q6C403-F1
#
_entry.id   AF-A0A4Q6C403-F1
#
_cell.length_a   1.000
_cell.length_b   1.000
_cell.length_c   1.000
_cell.angle_alpha   90.00
_cell.angle_beta   90.00
_cell.angle_gamma   90.00
#
_symmetry.space_group_name_H-M   'P 1'
#
loop_
_entity.id
_entity.type
_entity.pdbx_description
1 polymer ?
#
loop_
_entity_poly.entity_id
_entity_poly.type
_entity_poly.pdbx_seq_one_letter_code
_entity_poly.pdbx_strand_id
1 'polypeptide(L)' 'MPKPKIDPIRARNLGNDYARWLLQEQRERTPANGKLFAQRHTTGGRRFHGFTHAQICSIIGIDPHN' A
#
# COMPACT_ATOMS: atom_id res chain seq x y z
N MET A 1 -15.61 -12.67 -12.08
CA MET A 1 -15.34 -12.56 -10.63
C MET A 1 -15.73 -11.17 -10.17
N PRO A 2 -16.58 -11.01 -9.14
CA PRO A 2 -16.90 -9.70 -8.61
C PRO A 2 -15.62 -9.05 -8.09
N LYS A 3 -15.30 -7.82 -8.53
CA LYS A 3 -14.21 -7.03 -7.96
C LYS A 3 -14.57 -6.79 -6.49
N PRO A 4 -13.79 -7.29 -5.51
CA PRO A 4 -14.06 -6.99 -4.10
C PRO A 4 -14.06 -5.46 -3.95
N LYS A 5 -15.18 -4.91 -3.49
CA LYS A 5 -15.28 -3.47 -3.23
C LYS A 5 -14.25 -3.13 -2.15
N ILE A 6 -13.29 -2.31 -2.52
CA ILE A 6 -12.31 -1.76 -1.58
C ILE A 6 -13.08 -0.87 -0.61
N ASP A 7 -12.97 -1.18 0.67
CA ASP A 7 -13.47 -0.32 1.74
C ASP A 7 -12.74 1.05 1.66
N PRO A 8 -13.45 2.18 1.47
CA PRO A 8 -12.82 3.49 1.33
C PRO A 8 -12.12 3.96 2.62
N ILE A 9 -12.59 3.54 3.80
CA ILE A 9 -11.91 3.78 5.08
C ILE A 9 -10.62 2.95 5.13
N ARG A 10 -10.73 1.69 4.68
CA ARG A 10 -9.64 0.77 4.31
C ARG A 10 -8.48 1.50 3.64
N ALA A 11 -8.80 2.06 2.48
CA ALA A 11 -7.86 2.71 1.59
C ALA A 11 -7.27 4.01 2.18
N ARG A 12 -8.10 4.85 2.82
CA ARG A 12 -7.62 6.10 3.44
C ARG A 12 -6.60 5.83 4.54
N ASN A 13 -6.88 4.85 5.40
CA ASN A 13 -5.96 4.48 6.48
C ASN A 13 -4.65 3.94 5.93
N LEU A 14 -4.70 3.16 4.85
CA LEU A 14 -3.51 2.64 4.19
C LEU A 14 -2.62 3.77 3.62
N GLY A 15 -3.22 4.79 3.00
CA GLY A 15 -2.48 5.97 2.53
C GLY A 15 -1.78 6.73 3.67
N ASN A 16 -2.45 6.87 4.82
CA ASN A 16 -1.86 7.48 6.01
C ASN A 16 -0.74 6.63 6.62
N ASP A 17 -0.91 5.31 6.66
CA ASP A 17 0.10 4.38 7.15
C ASP A 17 1.36 4.43 6.28
N TYR A 18 1.21 4.55 4.96
CA TYR A 18 2.34 4.74 4.05
C TYR A 18 3.08 6.06 4.33
N ALA A 19 2.36 7.18 4.49
CA ALA A 19 2.98 8.46 4.82
C ALA A 19 3.76 8.41 6.15
N ARG A 20 3.20 7.76 7.17
CA ARG A 20 3.89 7.54 8.45
C ARG A 20 5.12 6.66 8.31
N TRP A 21 5.02 5.58 7.53
CA TRP A 21 6.14 4.68 7.29
C TRP A 21 7.30 5.40 6.59
N LEU A 22 7.00 6.25 5.59
CA LEU A 22 8.01 7.09 4.94
C LEU A 22 8.74 7.99 5.93
N LEU A 23 8.00 8.67 6.82
CA LEU A 23 8.60 9.54 7.84
C LEU A 23 9.45 8.76 8.85
N GLN A 24 8.95 7.63 9.34
CA GLN A 24 9.67 6.79 10.32
C GLN A 24 10.98 6.24 9.77
N GLU A 25 10.97 5.84 8.49
CA GLU A 25 12.14 5.26 7.84
C GLU A 25 13.03 6.31 7.16
N GLN A 26 12.69 7.60 7.25
CA GLN A 26 13.36 8.70 6.55
C GLN A 26 13.47 8.44 5.03
N ARG A 27 12.37 7.95 4.44
CA ARG A 27 12.26 7.62 3.02
C ARG A 27 11.48 8.68 2.27
N GLU A 28 11.87 8.92 1.03
CA GLU A 28 11.09 9.73 0.10
C GLU A 28 9.97 8.94 -0.58
N ARG A 29 8.94 9.65 -1.02
CA ARG A 29 7.83 9.06 -1.79
C ARG A 29 8.29 8.74 -3.22
N THR A 30 8.80 7.53 -3.41
CA THR A 30 9.27 7.03 -4.71
C THR A 30 8.55 5.72 -5.10
N PRO A 31 8.50 5.36 -6.39
CA PRO A 31 7.95 4.08 -6.84
C PRO A 31 8.59 2.88 -6.15
N ALA A 32 9.91 2.88 -6.00
CA ALA A 32 10.65 1.83 -5.32
C ALA A 32 10.23 1.66 -3.85
N ASN A 33 10.11 2.76 -3.10
CA ASN A 33 9.66 2.73 -1.70
C ASN A 33 8.19 2.31 -1.58
N GLY A 34 7.34 2.69 -2.53
CA GLY A 34 5.95 2.24 -2.61
C GLY A 34 5.81 0.73 -2.81
N LYS A 35 6.57 0.17 -3.76
CA LYS A 35 6.64 -1.28 -3.99
C LYS A 35 7.18 -2.02 -2.77
N LEU A 36 8.21 -1.48 -2.11
CA LEU A 36 8.77 -2.06 -0.88
C LEU A 36 7.74 -2.08 0.25
N PHE A 37 7.00 -0.98 0.45
CA PHE A 37 5.91 -0.92 1.42
C PHE A 37 4.85 -1.96 1.12
N ALA A 38 4.36 -2.00 -0.13
CA ALA A 38 3.37 -2.98 -0.55
C ALA A 38 3.86 -4.41 -0.29
N GLN A 39 5.07 -4.77 -0.72
CA GLN A 39 5.64 -6.10 -0.52
C GLN A 39 5.75 -6.49 0.96
N ARG A 40 6.26 -5.59 1.81
CA ARG A 40 6.41 -5.83 3.26
C ARG A 40 5.08 -6.01 3.98
N HIS A 41 4.03 -5.36 3.50
CA HIS A 41 2.74 -5.35 4.18
C HIS A 41 1.64 -6.19 3.49
N THR A 42 1.91 -6.77 2.31
CA THR A 42 1.09 -7.83 1.70
C THR A 42 1.64 -9.24 1.92
N THR A 43 2.97 -9.43 1.98
CA THR A 43 3.58 -10.77 2.03
C THR A 43 3.64 -11.25 3.48
N GLY A 44 2.73 -12.15 3.87
CA GLY A 44 2.66 -12.69 5.24
C GLY A 44 2.15 -11.72 6.32
N GLY A 45 1.80 -10.49 5.94
CA GLY A 45 1.44 -9.40 6.86
C GLY A 45 -0.05 -9.36 7.18
N ARG A 46 -0.43 -9.70 8.42
CA ARG A 46 -1.82 -9.65 8.95
C ARG A 46 -2.50 -8.28 8.81
N ARG A 47 -1.76 -7.20 8.56
CA ARG A 47 -2.22 -5.80 8.71
C ARG A 47 -3.09 -5.30 7.56
N PHE A 48 -2.86 -5.77 6.33
CA PHE A 48 -3.67 -5.40 5.15
C PHE A 48 -4.32 -6.62 4.49
N HIS A 49 -4.67 -7.63 5.28
CA HIS A 49 -5.41 -8.81 4.80
C HIS A 49 -6.66 -8.35 4.01
N GLY A 50 -6.68 -8.67 2.71
CA GLY A 50 -7.73 -8.24 1.77
C GLY A 50 -7.27 -7.28 0.67
N PHE A 51 -6.04 -6.77 0.72
CA PHE A 51 -5.44 -6.01 -0.37
C PHE A 51 -4.31 -6.79 -1.05
N THR A 52 -4.36 -6.84 -2.38
CA THR A 52 -3.26 -7.31 -3.22
C THR A 52 -2.18 -6.24 -3.34
N HIS A 53 -0.97 -6.64 -3.72
CA HIS A 53 0.14 -5.70 -3.94
C HIS A 53 -0.25 -4.57 -4.89
N ALA A 54 -0.88 -4.90 -6.03
CA ALA A 54 -1.35 -3.93 -7.01
C ALA A 54 -2.37 -2.94 -6.43
N GLN A 55 -3.29 -3.41 -5.57
CA GLN A 55 -4.26 -2.53 -4.90
C GLN A 55 -3.57 -1.59 -3.92
N ILE A 56 -2.59 -2.07 -3.14
CA ILE A 56 -1.83 -1.21 -2.23
C ILE A 56 -1.10 -0.13 -3.03
N CYS A 57 -0.35 -0.50 -4.06
CA CYS A 57 0.36 0.45 -4.93
C CYS A 57 -0.59 1.51 -5.50
N SER A 58 -1.74 1.09 -6.03
CA SER A 58 -2.76 2.01 -6.54
C SER A 58 -3.29 2.98 -5.47
N ILE A 59 -3.60 2.49 -4.27
CA ILE A 59 -4.10 3.32 -3.15
C ILE A 59 -3.06 4.36 -2.71
N ILE A 60 -1.78 3.99 -2.66
CA ILE A 60 -0.70 4.91 -2.29
C ILE A 60 -0.21 5.78 -3.45
N GLY A 61 -0.86 5.71 -4.62
CA GLY A 61 -0.54 6.52 -5.79
C GLY A 61 0.79 6.16 -6.44
N ILE A 62 1.15 4.88 -6.45
CA ILE A 62 2.38 4.34 -7.04
C ILE A 62 2.00 3.40 -8.18
N ASP A 63 2.68 3.55 -9.32
CA ASP A 63 2.53 2.63 -10.44
C ASP A 63 3.19 1.27 -10.10
N PRO A 64 2.42 0.15 -10.04
CA PRO A 64 2.99 -1.16 -9.76
C PRO A 64 3.89 -1.69 -10.89
N HIS A 65 3.85 -1.12 -12.09
CA HIS A 65 4.57 -1.60 -13.28
C HIS A 65 5.83 -0.80 -13.64
N ASN A 66 6.03 0.38 -13.04
CA ASN A 66 7.18 1.29 -13.26
C ASN A 66 8.18 1.18 -12.12
#